data_AF-A0A5C6WYB8-F1
#
_entry.id   AF-A0A5C6WYB8-F1
#
_cell.length_a   1.000
_cell.length_b   1.000
_cell.length_c   1.000
_cell.angle_alpha   90.00
_cell.angle_beta   90.00
_cell.angle_gamma   90.00
#
_symmetry.space_group_name_H-M   'P 1'
#
loop_
_entity.id
_entity.type
_entity.pdbx_description
1 polymer ?
#
loop_
_entity_poly.entity_id
_entity_poly.type
_entity_poly.pdbx_seq_one_letter_code
_entity_poly.pdbx_strand_id
1 'polypeptide(L)'
;MHRRLAVFAACALVASAATWPQAARAESPPELRLSSVIDYARCTAPTFHEASLDTEAARGELRAGERLLSEGVELGVSAGPRFLPGSAESPQADIGVEVGLPLGRPGDRARRIEEGEANLALSERQAELADLGAIRGALMLYREAATRAARLALAEKRLELSRRLSEVAAARAESGESGALEAELAALRYEREAAEVARQRARQGRLERRLATVLGLETIPEDGANTEAVARATLPTAAELERVQEALQRSETISPRAAELRARAEALRAQARAQRAERWPSLNLNLGAEREGSEALAAHLGLGFAFGSGAERRALSDALQAAAERAETLAQAEQARAEARTRATADLLARLREHHRHWEDELLPRHLAMRERYLAAYEAGALPLNEILTLERELSEAEDAQAALVADLLSATTEALELLNFHHPDAPGAEEVICER
;
A
#
# COMPACT_ATOMS: atom_id res chain seq x y z
N MET A 1 -29.98 11.53 70.08
CA MET A 1 -29.45 11.94 68.76
C MET A 1 -28.29 11.04 68.26
N HIS A 2 -28.24 9.75 68.61
CA HIS A 2 -27.09 8.87 68.27
C HIS A 2 -27.45 7.60 67.49
N ARG A 3 -28.66 7.50 66.92
CA ARG A 3 -29.08 6.34 66.11
C ARG A 3 -29.32 6.61 64.62
N ARG A 4 -29.12 7.85 64.15
CA ARG A 4 -29.31 8.22 62.73
C ARG A 4 -28.02 8.40 61.92
N LEU A 5 -26.85 8.30 62.56
CA LEU A 5 -25.54 8.42 61.88
C LEU A 5 -24.96 7.08 61.39
N ALA A 6 -25.46 5.94 61.90
CA ALA A 6 -24.95 4.63 61.50
C ALA A 6 -25.48 4.15 60.13
N VAL A 7 -26.62 4.68 59.66
CA VAL A 7 -27.23 4.25 58.39
C VAL A 7 -26.56 4.93 57.18
N PHE A 8 -26.06 6.17 57.34
CA PHE A 8 -25.35 6.86 56.26
C PHE A 8 -23.91 6.37 56.04
N ALA A 9 -23.26 5.80 57.06
CA ALA A 9 -21.93 5.21 56.92
C ALA A 9 -21.95 3.85 56.20
N ALA A 10 -23.04 3.07 56.32
CA ALA A 10 -23.18 1.78 55.65
C ALA A 10 -23.48 1.92 54.15
N CYS A 11 -24.20 2.96 53.71
CA CYS A 11 -24.43 3.21 52.28
C CYS A 11 -23.21 3.85 51.58
N ALA A 12 -22.35 4.57 52.29
CA ALA A 12 -21.12 5.13 51.71
C ALA A 12 -20.02 4.07 51.50
N LEU A 13 -20.00 2.99 52.28
CA LEU A 13 -19.05 1.87 52.13
C LEU A 13 -19.48 0.83 51.10
N VAL A 14 -20.77 0.75 50.74
CA VAL A 14 -21.26 -0.09 49.64
C VAL A 14 -21.21 0.66 48.29
N ALA A 15 -21.30 1.99 48.29
CA ALA A 15 -21.14 2.80 47.07
C ALA A 15 -19.67 2.99 46.61
N SER A 16 -18.68 2.71 47.48
CA SER A 16 -17.25 2.83 47.16
C SER A 16 -16.59 1.52 46.71
N ALA A 17 -17.32 0.40 46.75
CA ALA A 17 -16.86 -0.88 46.21
C ALA A 17 -17.30 -1.15 44.75
N ALA A 18 -18.12 -0.27 44.15
CA ALA A 18 -18.60 -0.41 42.79
C ALA A 18 -17.83 0.41 41.74
N THR A 19 -16.84 1.20 42.16
CA THR A 19 -15.93 1.95 41.28
C THR A 19 -14.50 1.41 41.38
N TRP A 20 -14.36 0.09 41.49
CA TRP A 20 -13.12 -0.52 41.06
C TRP A 20 -13.10 -0.42 39.54
N PRO A 21 -12.04 0.15 38.92
CA PRO A 21 -11.87 -0.03 37.50
C PRO A 21 -11.88 -1.54 37.30
N GLN A 22 -12.88 -2.04 36.57
CA GLN A 22 -12.79 -3.37 35.98
C GLN A 22 -11.40 -3.37 35.38
N ALA A 23 -10.51 -4.18 35.94
CA ALA A 23 -9.26 -4.51 35.28
C ALA A 23 -9.70 -4.91 33.89
N ALA A 24 -9.47 -4.03 32.92
CA ALA A 24 -9.71 -4.32 31.53
C ALA A 24 -9.02 -5.66 31.37
N ARG A 25 -9.81 -6.72 31.17
CA ARG A 25 -9.24 -8.00 30.75
C ARG A 25 -8.33 -7.58 29.62
N ALA A 26 -7.04 -7.86 29.76
CA ALA A 26 -6.10 -7.65 28.68
C ALA A 26 -6.62 -8.50 27.52
N GLU A 27 -7.50 -7.92 26.70
CA GLU A 27 -7.89 -8.46 25.43
C GLU A 27 -6.57 -8.62 24.71
N SER A 28 -6.27 -9.87 24.40
CA SER A 28 -5.03 -10.18 23.71
C SER A 28 -5.04 -9.32 22.45
N PRO A 29 -3.93 -8.61 22.16
CA PRO A 29 -3.89 -7.71 21.02
C PRO A 29 -4.39 -8.46 19.77
N PRO A 30 -5.21 -7.80 18.93
CA PRO A 30 -5.74 -8.45 17.75
C PRO A 30 -4.59 -9.01 16.91
N GLU A 31 -4.71 -10.28 16.53
CA GLU A 31 -3.72 -10.96 15.70
C GLU A 31 -3.88 -10.47 14.25
N LEU A 32 -2.84 -9.82 13.73
CA LEU A 32 -2.78 -9.43 12.33
C LEU A 32 -2.37 -10.64 11.50
N ARG A 33 -3.30 -11.09 10.66
CA ARG A 33 -3.05 -12.07 9.60
C ARG A 33 -2.83 -11.39 8.27
N LEU A 34 -2.30 -12.17 7.32
CA LEU A 34 -1.99 -11.72 5.97
C LEU A 34 -3.19 -11.10 5.25
N SER A 35 -4.37 -11.72 5.35
CA SER A 35 -5.63 -11.19 4.79
C SER A 35 -6.04 -9.88 5.45
N SER A 36 -6.06 -9.83 6.79
CA SER A 36 -6.41 -8.63 7.54
C SER A 36 -5.52 -7.43 7.19
N VAL A 37 -4.22 -7.66 6.98
CA VAL A 37 -3.29 -6.60 6.56
C VAL A 37 -3.64 -6.06 5.18
N ILE A 38 -4.05 -6.91 4.24
CA ILE A 38 -4.50 -6.47 2.91
C ILE A 38 -5.77 -5.62 3.04
N ASP A 39 -6.73 -6.07 3.84
CA ASP A 39 -8.01 -5.39 4.03
C ASP A 39 -7.83 -4.01 4.69
N TYR A 40 -7.04 -3.94 5.77
CA TYR A 40 -6.73 -2.66 6.41
C TYR A 40 -5.91 -1.74 5.50
N ALA A 41 -4.92 -2.27 4.77
CA ALA A 41 -4.12 -1.47 3.85
C ALA A 41 -4.97 -0.88 2.71
N ARG A 42 -5.98 -1.61 2.22
CA ARG A 42 -6.95 -1.10 1.24
C ARG A 42 -7.75 0.08 1.79
N CYS A 43 -8.18 0.02 3.05
CA CYS A 43 -9.03 1.06 3.64
C CYS A 43 -8.28 2.32 4.11
N THR A 44 -6.98 2.22 4.40
CA THR A 44 -6.22 3.31 5.05
C THR A 44 -5.21 3.99 4.12
N ALA A 45 -4.95 3.47 2.92
CA ALA A 45 -3.93 4.00 2.02
C ALA A 45 -4.18 5.49 1.70
N PRO A 46 -3.28 6.44 2.06
CA PRO A 46 -3.43 7.85 1.68
C PRO A 46 -3.41 8.06 0.16
N THR A 47 -2.70 7.17 -0.54
CA THR A 47 -2.66 7.11 -2.00
C THR A 47 -4.03 6.87 -2.62
N PHE A 48 -4.95 6.19 -1.91
CA PHE A 48 -6.33 6.02 -2.37
C PHE A 48 -7.02 7.38 -2.48
N HIS A 49 -6.81 8.27 -1.51
CA HIS A 49 -7.39 9.61 -1.53
C HIS A 49 -6.77 10.50 -2.60
N GLU A 50 -5.44 10.55 -2.72
CA GLU A 50 -4.78 11.36 -3.76
C GLU A 50 -5.12 10.86 -5.17
N ALA A 51 -5.06 9.55 -5.41
CA ALA A 51 -5.39 9.00 -6.71
C ALA A 51 -6.89 9.12 -7.05
N SER A 52 -7.77 9.12 -6.05
CA SER A 52 -9.19 9.44 -6.27
C SER A 52 -9.36 10.86 -6.80
N LEU A 53 -8.59 11.85 -6.32
CA LEU A 53 -8.63 13.22 -6.82
C LEU A 53 -8.17 13.31 -8.28
N ASP A 54 -7.14 12.57 -8.67
CA ASP A 54 -6.69 12.52 -10.07
C ASP A 54 -7.77 11.91 -10.98
N THR A 55 -8.47 10.86 -10.53
CA THR A 55 -9.61 10.31 -11.29
C THR A 55 -10.79 11.28 -11.35
N GLU A 56 -11.06 12.03 -10.28
CA GLU A 56 -12.11 13.06 -10.28
C GLU A 56 -11.76 14.23 -11.21
N ALA A 57 -10.49 14.65 -11.24
CA ALA A 57 -9.99 15.64 -12.18
C ALA A 57 -10.17 15.17 -13.62
N ALA A 58 -9.79 13.92 -13.94
CA ALA A 58 -9.98 13.34 -15.27
C ALA A 58 -11.48 13.21 -15.65
N ARG A 59 -12.36 12.86 -14.70
CA ARG A 59 -13.83 12.91 -14.92
C ARG A 59 -14.32 14.33 -15.19
N GLY A 60 -13.74 15.31 -14.50
CA GLY A 60 -13.98 16.74 -14.74
C GLY A 60 -13.59 17.15 -16.15
N GLU A 61 -12.44 16.70 -16.65
CA GLU A 61 -11.97 16.94 -18.02
C GLU A 61 -12.89 16.28 -19.05
N LEU A 62 -13.33 15.03 -18.82
CA LEU A 62 -14.30 14.36 -19.70
C LEU A 62 -15.62 15.15 -19.80
N ARG A 63 -16.19 15.56 -18.65
CA ARG A 63 -17.40 16.39 -18.61
C ARG A 63 -17.20 17.76 -19.28
N ALA A 64 -16.01 18.34 -19.18
CA ALA A 64 -15.67 19.57 -19.89
C ALA A 64 -15.60 19.31 -21.41
N GLY A 65 -15.07 18.16 -21.83
CA GLY A 65 -14.99 17.73 -23.23
C GLY A 65 -16.36 17.48 -23.89
N GLU A 66 -17.34 17.00 -23.12
CA GLU A 66 -18.72 16.74 -23.54
C GLU A 66 -19.50 18.01 -23.93
N ARG A 67 -19.04 19.19 -23.51
CA ARG A 67 -19.66 20.48 -23.84
C ARG A 67 -19.74 20.68 -25.36
N LEU A 68 -20.85 21.25 -25.80
CA LEU A 68 -21.12 21.51 -27.22
C LEU A 68 -20.12 22.51 -27.81
N LEU A 69 -19.92 23.64 -27.14
CA LEU A 69 -18.95 24.65 -27.56
C LEU A 69 -17.55 24.21 -27.13
N SER A 70 -16.56 24.48 -28.00
CA SER A 70 -15.16 24.17 -27.69
C SER A 70 -14.57 25.04 -26.61
N GLU A 71 -15.05 26.27 -26.55
CA GLU A 71 -14.67 27.29 -25.59
C GLU A 71 -15.96 27.95 -25.05
N GLY A 72 -15.82 28.86 -24.09
CA GLY A 72 -16.96 29.64 -23.61
C GLY A 72 -17.57 30.50 -24.71
N VAL A 73 -18.80 30.95 -24.50
CA VAL A 73 -19.35 32.05 -25.30
C VAL A 73 -18.49 33.29 -25.04
N GLU A 74 -17.91 33.84 -26.09
CA GLU A 74 -17.10 35.06 -26.00
C GLU A 74 -18.04 36.26 -26.09
N LEU A 75 -18.00 37.14 -25.08
CA LEU A 75 -18.74 38.39 -25.11
C LEU A 75 -17.74 39.54 -25.20
N GLY A 76 -17.67 40.14 -26.38
CA GLY A 76 -16.86 41.32 -26.65
C GLY A 76 -17.69 42.58 -26.44
N VAL A 77 -17.15 43.55 -25.72
CA VAL A 77 -17.65 44.93 -25.72
C VAL A 77 -16.53 45.80 -26.25
N SER A 78 -16.76 46.42 -27.40
CA SER A 78 -15.84 47.38 -27.98
C SER A 78 -16.37 48.80 -27.75
N ALA A 79 -15.48 49.71 -27.40
CA ALA A 79 -15.77 51.13 -27.36
C ALA A 79 -14.52 51.88 -27.80
N GLY A 80 -14.61 52.69 -28.85
CA GLY A 80 -13.43 53.34 -29.41
C GLY A 80 -13.76 54.59 -30.21
N PRO A 81 -12.84 55.58 -30.25
CA PRO A 81 -13.01 56.72 -31.12
C PRO A 81 -12.74 56.32 -32.58
N ARG A 82 -13.68 56.62 -33.47
CA ARG A 82 -13.52 56.53 -34.92
C ARG A 82 -13.04 57.85 -35.48
N PHE A 83 -11.90 57.80 -36.16
CA PHE A 83 -11.37 58.94 -36.91
C PHE A 83 -11.64 58.70 -38.40
N LEU A 84 -12.63 59.42 -38.95
CA LEU A 84 -12.90 59.38 -40.38
C LEU A 84 -11.85 60.22 -41.13
N PRO A 85 -11.26 59.71 -42.23
CA PRO A 85 -10.30 60.48 -43.01
C PRO A 85 -11.01 61.70 -43.63
N GLY A 86 -10.57 62.91 -43.24
CA GLY A 86 -11.09 64.18 -43.74
C GLY A 86 -11.99 64.98 -42.78
N SER A 87 -12.35 64.44 -41.60
CA SER A 87 -13.09 65.19 -40.57
C SER A 87 -12.27 65.32 -39.28
N ALA A 88 -11.72 66.50 -39.02
CA ALA A 88 -10.87 66.76 -37.84
C ALA A 88 -11.66 67.24 -36.60
N GLU A 89 -12.96 67.52 -36.72
CA GLU A 89 -13.65 68.37 -35.73
C GLU A 89 -14.51 67.64 -34.68
N SER A 90 -14.72 66.32 -34.77
CA SER A 90 -15.28 65.55 -33.65
C SER A 90 -15.02 64.04 -33.80
N PRO A 91 -14.26 63.39 -32.88
CA PRO A 91 -14.19 61.94 -32.86
C PRO A 91 -15.59 61.38 -32.58
N GLN A 92 -16.05 60.46 -33.43
CA GLN A 92 -17.26 59.70 -33.17
C GLN A 92 -16.92 58.52 -32.26
N ALA A 93 -17.81 58.16 -31.34
CA ALA A 93 -17.63 56.98 -30.49
C ALA A 93 -18.38 55.82 -31.11
N ASP A 94 -17.66 54.76 -31.45
CA ASP A 94 -18.26 53.49 -31.80
C ASP A 94 -18.39 52.65 -30.54
N ILE A 95 -19.57 52.06 -30.34
CA ILE A 95 -19.86 51.15 -29.23
C ILE A 95 -20.44 49.87 -29.83
N GLY A 96 -19.72 48.77 -29.67
CA GLY A 96 -20.10 47.45 -30.16
C GLY A 96 -20.28 46.45 -29.04
N VAL A 97 -21.24 45.55 -29.24
CA VAL A 97 -21.36 44.30 -28.49
C VAL A 97 -21.30 43.17 -29.49
N GLU A 98 -20.38 42.22 -29.28
CA GLU A 98 -20.18 41.04 -30.11
C GLU A 98 -20.29 39.79 -29.25
N VAL A 99 -20.99 38.78 -29.77
CA VAL A 99 -21.08 37.44 -29.22
C VAL A 99 -20.40 36.49 -30.18
N GLY A 100 -19.25 35.96 -29.76
CA GLY A 100 -18.52 34.91 -30.46
C GLY A 100 -18.95 33.53 -29.97
N LEU A 101 -19.36 32.68 -30.91
CA LEU A 101 -19.69 31.28 -30.68
C LEU A 101 -18.62 30.40 -31.35
N PRO A 102 -17.62 29.92 -30.59
CA PRO A 102 -16.60 29.03 -31.12
C PRO A 102 -17.21 27.63 -31.31
N LEU A 103 -17.59 27.34 -32.55
CA LEU A 103 -18.16 26.04 -32.94
C LEU A 103 -17.08 24.97 -33.07
N GLY A 104 -15.80 25.38 -33.11
CA GLY A 104 -14.65 24.49 -33.20
C GLY A 104 -14.52 23.83 -34.57
N ARG A 105 -13.77 22.73 -34.65
CA ARG A 105 -13.57 21.97 -35.89
C ARG A 105 -14.55 20.79 -35.98
N PRO A 106 -14.82 20.28 -37.19
CA PRO A 106 -15.63 19.09 -37.37
C PRO A 106 -15.10 17.90 -36.54
N GLY A 107 -15.92 17.41 -35.61
CA GLY A 107 -15.58 16.29 -34.74
C GLY A 107 -14.71 16.63 -33.52
N ASP A 108 -14.47 17.91 -33.21
CA ASP A 108 -13.68 18.30 -32.03
C ASP A 108 -14.30 17.78 -30.74
N ARG A 109 -15.63 17.86 -30.59
CA ARG A 109 -16.33 17.29 -29.44
C ARG A 109 -16.06 15.80 -29.28
N ALA A 110 -16.16 15.01 -30.36
CA ALA A 110 -15.93 13.58 -30.32
C ALA A 110 -14.48 13.24 -29.90
N ARG A 111 -13.51 14.03 -30.37
CA ARG A 111 -12.09 13.85 -30.00
C ARG A 111 -11.79 14.28 -28.58
N ARG A 112 -12.41 15.35 -28.07
CA ARG A 112 -12.32 15.73 -26.65
C ARG A 112 -12.89 14.66 -25.74
N ILE A 113 -14.01 14.05 -26.13
CA ILE A 113 -14.60 12.92 -25.40
C ILE A 113 -13.64 11.73 -25.43
N GLU A 114 -13.13 11.36 -26.61
CA GLU A 114 -12.18 10.25 -26.77
C GLU A 114 -10.88 10.46 -25.96
N GLU A 115 -10.33 11.67 -25.95
CA GLU A 115 -9.15 12.02 -25.14
C GLU A 115 -9.48 11.99 -23.64
N GLY A 116 -10.63 12.53 -23.24
CA GLY A 116 -11.11 12.49 -21.86
C GLY A 116 -11.37 11.07 -21.36
N GLU A 117 -11.94 10.20 -22.18
CA GLU A 117 -12.17 8.78 -21.88
C GLU A 117 -10.83 8.04 -21.71
N ALA A 118 -9.87 8.27 -22.60
CA ALA A 118 -8.56 7.64 -22.53
C ALA A 118 -7.72 8.15 -21.34
N ASN A 119 -7.78 9.44 -21.03
CA ASN A 119 -7.13 10.02 -19.85
C ASN A 119 -7.78 9.50 -18.56
N LEU A 120 -9.11 9.40 -18.51
CA LEU A 120 -9.82 8.81 -17.37
C LEU A 120 -9.41 7.35 -17.15
N ALA A 121 -9.40 6.54 -18.21
CA ALA A 121 -8.96 5.16 -18.13
C ALA A 121 -7.50 5.05 -17.65
N LEU A 122 -6.61 5.96 -18.08
CA LEU A 122 -5.23 6.02 -17.59
C LEU A 122 -5.18 6.37 -16.10
N SER A 123 -5.89 7.41 -15.66
CA SER A 123 -5.95 7.82 -14.25
C SER A 123 -6.49 6.72 -13.35
N GLU A 124 -7.51 5.97 -13.80
CA GLU A 124 -8.05 4.82 -13.07
C GLU A 124 -6.99 3.71 -12.89
N ARG A 125 -6.20 3.41 -13.92
CA ARG A 125 -5.10 2.42 -13.82
C ARG A 125 -3.94 2.90 -12.95
N GLN A 126 -3.67 4.20 -12.94
CA GLN A 126 -2.68 4.79 -12.06
C GLN A 126 -3.12 4.73 -10.59
N ALA A 127 -4.41 4.98 -10.33
CA ALA A 127 -4.99 4.81 -9.01
C ALA A 127 -4.90 3.37 -8.51
N GLU A 128 -5.31 2.41 -9.34
CA GLU A 128 -5.18 0.99 -9.04
C GLU A 128 -3.73 0.61 -8.69
N LEU A 129 -2.75 1.08 -9.47
CA LEU A 129 -1.33 0.83 -9.17
C LEU A 129 -0.85 1.47 -7.86
N ALA A 130 -1.35 2.66 -7.52
CA ALA A 130 -1.01 3.35 -6.28
C ALA A 130 -1.54 2.57 -5.07
N ASP A 131 -2.76 2.07 -5.15
CA ASP A 131 -3.38 1.22 -4.12
C ASP A 131 -2.60 -0.08 -3.91
N LEU A 132 -2.27 -0.78 -5.02
CA LEU A 132 -1.40 -1.96 -4.98
C LEU A 132 -0.01 -1.62 -4.39
N GLY A 133 0.51 -0.42 -4.64
CA GLY A 133 1.74 0.09 -4.04
C GLY A 133 1.67 0.21 -2.51
N ALA A 134 0.57 0.75 -1.99
CA ALA A 134 0.34 0.87 -0.56
C ALA A 134 0.21 -0.49 0.14
N ILE A 135 -0.57 -1.41 -0.45
CA ILE A 135 -0.74 -2.78 0.08
C ILE A 135 0.61 -3.50 0.15
N ARG A 136 1.43 -3.38 -0.91
CA ARG A 136 2.79 -3.96 -0.94
C ARG A 136 3.68 -3.41 0.18
N GLY A 137 3.62 -2.10 0.43
CA GLY A 137 4.36 -1.46 1.52
C GLY A 137 3.96 -2.00 2.90
N ALA A 138 2.66 -2.17 3.14
CA ALA A 138 2.13 -2.77 4.37
C ALA A 138 2.56 -4.24 4.52
N LEU A 139 2.48 -5.03 3.45
CA LEU A 139 2.89 -6.44 3.46
C LEU A 139 4.39 -6.63 3.71
N MET A 140 5.24 -5.72 3.20
CA MET A 140 6.67 -5.74 3.52
C MET A 140 6.94 -5.57 5.01
N LEU A 141 6.24 -4.64 5.67
CA LEU A 141 6.33 -4.41 7.11
C LEU A 141 5.77 -5.60 7.90
N TYR A 142 4.64 -6.15 7.46
CA TYR A 142 4.06 -7.37 8.04
C TYR A 142 5.03 -8.55 7.99
N ARG A 143 5.64 -8.82 6.83
CA ARG A 143 6.64 -9.90 6.67
C ARG A 143 7.79 -9.72 7.65
N GLU A 144 8.31 -8.50 7.79
CA GLU A 144 9.39 -8.20 8.71
C GLU A 144 8.94 -8.44 10.17
N ALA A 145 7.77 -7.95 10.55
CA ALA A 145 7.21 -8.12 11.89
C ALA A 145 6.92 -9.61 12.22
N ALA A 146 6.35 -10.37 11.31
CA ALA A 146 6.04 -11.79 11.50
C ALA A 146 7.31 -12.65 11.60
N THR A 147 8.32 -12.38 10.74
CA THR A 147 9.63 -13.06 10.82
C THR A 147 10.34 -12.75 12.14
N ARG A 148 10.25 -11.50 12.61
CA ARG A 148 10.85 -11.06 13.88
C ARG A 148 10.13 -11.65 15.09
N ALA A 149 8.80 -11.75 15.06
CA ALA A 149 8.03 -12.45 16.08
C ALA A 149 8.47 -13.90 16.21
N ALA A 150 8.64 -14.61 15.08
CA ALA A 150 9.12 -15.99 15.07
C ALA A 150 10.53 -16.13 15.68
N ARG A 151 11.46 -15.23 15.32
CA ARG A 151 12.81 -15.20 15.89
C ARG A 151 12.84 -14.86 17.38
N LEU A 152 11.96 -13.95 17.82
CA LEU A 152 11.81 -13.62 19.23
C LEU A 152 11.32 -14.84 20.03
N ALA A 153 10.32 -15.57 19.53
CA ALA A 153 9.83 -16.78 20.18
C ALA A 153 10.92 -17.86 20.31
N LEU A 154 11.82 -18.00 19.33
CA LEU A 154 12.99 -18.88 19.42
C LEU A 154 14.00 -18.37 20.46
N ALA A 155 14.31 -17.08 20.48
CA ALA A 155 15.21 -16.48 21.46
C ALA A 155 14.69 -16.62 22.90
N GLU A 156 13.38 -16.50 23.11
CA GLU A 156 12.75 -16.72 24.41
C GLU A 156 12.86 -18.17 24.89
N LYS A 157 12.73 -19.14 23.97
CA LYS A 157 12.98 -20.55 24.29
C LYS A 157 14.46 -20.79 24.66
N ARG A 158 15.41 -20.18 23.95
CA ARG A 158 16.85 -20.26 24.28
C ARG A 158 17.17 -19.65 25.65
N LEU A 159 16.53 -18.53 26.00
CA LEU A 159 16.66 -17.90 27.30
C LEU A 159 16.16 -18.81 28.44
N GLU A 160 15.03 -19.48 28.24
CA GLU A 160 14.50 -20.42 29.23
C GLU A 160 15.46 -21.59 29.45
N LEU A 161 16.06 -22.12 28.37
CA LEU A 161 17.04 -23.19 28.44
C LEU A 161 18.34 -22.76 29.12
N SER A 162 18.86 -21.57 28.80
CA SER A 162 20.07 -21.05 29.42
C SER A 162 19.87 -20.76 30.90
N ARG A 163 18.66 -20.35 31.32
CA ARG A 163 18.27 -20.25 32.72
C ARG A 163 18.37 -21.61 33.42
N ARG A 164 17.74 -22.65 32.86
CA ARG A 164 17.78 -24.00 33.44
C ARG A 164 19.22 -24.53 33.56
N LEU A 165 20.05 -24.33 32.54
CA LEU A 165 21.47 -24.70 32.57
C LEU A 165 22.25 -23.94 33.65
N SER A 166 22.00 -22.64 33.80
CA SER A 166 22.58 -21.82 34.85
C SER A 166 22.22 -22.32 36.25
N GLU A 167 20.96 -22.67 36.48
CA GLU A 167 20.48 -23.19 37.77
C GLU A 167 21.12 -24.55 38.10
N VAL A 168 21.20 -25.46 37.12
CA VAL A 168 21.83 -26.78 37.29
C VAL A 168 23.34 -26.66 37.52
N ALA A 169 24.03 -25.81 36.75
CA ALA A 169 25.47 -25.61 36.90
C ALA A 169 25.83 -25.02 38.27
N ALA A 170 25.02 -24.09 38.78
CA ALA A 170 25.17 -23.54 40.12
C ALA A 170 24.99 -24.62 41.19
N ALA A 171 23.93 -25.43 41.11
CA ALA A 171 23.68 -26.51 42.06
C ALA A 171 24.80 -27.56 42.10
N ARG A 172 25.36 -27.92 40.93
CA ARG A 172 26.49 -28.86 40.83
C ARG A 172 27.80 -28.28 41.35
N ALA A 173 28.02 -26.98 41.21
CA ALA A 173 29.19 -26.31 41.79
C ALA A 173 29.09 -26.24 43.32
N GLU A 174 27.89 -25.99 43.86
CA GLU A 174 27.63 -25.99 45.30
C GLU A 174 27.80 -27.39 45.93
N SER A 175 27.42 -28.46 45.22
CA SER A 175 27.62 -29.83 45.68
C SER A 175 29.05 -30.34 45.51
N GLY A 176 29.91 -29.60 44.80
CA GLY A 176 31.29 -29.98 44.49
C GLY A 176 31.43 -30.99 43.35
N GLU A 177 30.34 -31.27 42.62
CA GLU A 177 30.33 -32.15 41.45
C GLU A 177 30.89 -31.48 40.19
N SER A 178 30.92 -30.15 40.15
CA SER A 178 31.55 -29.35 39.09
C SER A 178 32.36 -28.19 39.67
N GLY A 179 33.17 -27.54 38.82
CA GLY A 179 33.98 -26.38 39.22
C GLY A 179 33.20 -25.06 39.14
N ALA A 180 33.59 -24.07 39.96
CA ALA A 180 32.99 -22.73 39.96
C ALA A 180 33.03 -22.03 38.58
N LEU A 181 34.04 -22.32 37.75
CA LEU A 181 34.13 -21.80 36.38
C LEU A 181 32.94 -22.22 35.51
N GLU A 182 32.40 -23.43 35.72
CA GLU A 182 31.27 -23.95 34.95
C GLU A 182 29.98 -23.18 35.26
N ALA A 183 29.73 -22.90 36.54
CA ALA A 183 28.60 -22.08 36.99
C ALA A 183 28.69 -20.65 36.44
N GLU A 184 29.87 -20.03 36.48
CA GLU A 184 30.10 -18.69 35.93
C GLU A 184 29.87 -18.63 34.40
N LEU A 185 30.32 -19.66 33.66
CA LEU A 185 30.10 -19.74 32.22
C LEU A 185 28.61 -19.88 31.86
N ALA A 186 27.85 -20.68 32.63
CA ALA A 186 26.42 -20.84 32.43
C ALA A 186 25.65 -19.55 32.76
N ALA A 187 26.01 -18.87 33.85
CA ALA A 187 25.42 -17.58 34.23
C ALA A 187 25.69 -16.49 33.17
N LEU A 188 26.93 -16.38 32.67
CA LEU A 188 27.27 -15.45 31.59
C LEU A 188 26.46 -15.73 30.32
N ARG A 189 26.19 -17.00 30.02
CA ARG A 189 25.36 -17.37 28.87
C ARG A 189 23.92 -16.92 29.06
N TYR A 190 23.34 -17.15 30.24
CA TYR A 190 21.99 -16.70 30.59
C TYR A 190 21.84 -15.18 30.42
N GLU A 191 22.76 -14.39 30.99
CA GLU A 191 22.75 -12.92 30.90
C GLU A 191 22.83 -12.45 29.43
N ARG A 192 23.63 -13.12 28.60
CA ARG A 192 23.73 -12.82 27.17
C ARG A 192 22.42 -13.08 26.44
N GLU A 193 21.76 -14.20 26.68
CA GLU A 193 20.46 -14.50 26.08
C GLU A 193 19.37 -13.54 26.57
N ALA A 194 19.42 -13.13 27.85
CA ALA A 194 18.47 -12.17 28.42
C ALA A 194 18.57 -10.81 27.71
N ALA A 195 19.81 -10.33 27.50
CA ALA A 195 20.08 -9.11 26.74
C ALA A 195 19.64 -9.22 25.27
N GLU A 196 19.81 -10.38 24.63
CA GLU A 196 19.34 -10.63 23.27
C GLU A 196 17.81 -10.52 23.17
N VAL A 197 17.08 -11.21 24.05
CA VAL A 197 15.62 -11.19 24.09
C VAL A 197 15.10 -9.77 24.33
N ALA A 198 15.67 -9.04 25.29
CA ALA A 198 15.29 -7.64 25.55
C ALA A 198 15.46 -6.77 24.29
N ARG A 199 16.56 -6.96 23.55
CA ARG A 199 16.82 -6.24 22.29
C ARG A 199 15.84 -6.62 21.19
N GLN A 200 15.50 -7.90 21.05
CA GLN A 200 14.54 -8.37 20.05
C GLN A 200 13.12 -7.87 20.36
N ARG A 201 12.68 -7.88 21.63
CA ARG A 201 11.40 -7.30 22.06
C ARG A 201 11.30 -5.81 21.71
N ALA A 202 12.34 -5.03 21.99
CA ALA A 202 12.36 -3.61 21.64
C ALA A 202 12.29 -3.36 20.13
N ARG A 203 12.90 -4.24 19.31
CA ARG A 203 12.82 -4.18 17.84
C ARG A 203 11.43 -4.56 17.34
N GLN A 204 10.85 -5.64 17.88
CA GLN A 204 9.51 -6.10 17.55
C GLN A 204 8.46 -5.01 17.80
N GLY A 205 8.46 -4.42 19.01
CA GLY A 205 7.51 -3.36 19.34
C GLY A 205 7.64 -2.10 18.46
N ARG A 206 8.83 -1.80 17.92
CA ARG A 206 8.99 -0.71 16.94
C ARG A 206 8.38 -1.07 15.58
N LEU A 207 8.55 -2.30 15.12
CA LEU A 207 7.99 -2.76 13.85
C LEU A 207 6.47 -2.86 13.91
N GLU A 208 5.92 -3.41 14.99
CA GLU A 208 4.47 -3.51 15.20
C GLU A 208 3.82 -2.13 15.26
N ARG A 209 4.43 -1.17 15.97
CA ARG A 209 3.94 0.22 15.95
C ARG A 209 3.97 0.82 14.55
N ARG A 210 5.07 0.66 13.81
CA ARG A 210 5.18 1.17 12.44
C ARG A 210 4.12 0.53 11.51
N LEU A 211 3.86 -0.76 11.67
CA LEU A 211 2.82 -1.47 10.93
C LEU A 211 1.44 -0.91 11.30
N ALA A 212 1.14 -0.74 12.59
CA ALA A 212 -0.12 -0.16 13.06
C ALA A 212 -0.35 1.26 12.52
N THR A 213 0.68 2.11 12.48
CA THR A 213 0.61 3.46 11.87
C THR A 213 0.22 3.38 10.39
N VAL A 214 0.87 2.50 9.61
CA VAL A 214 0.59 2.36 8.17
C VAL A 214 -0.81 1.81 7.92
N LEU A 215 -1.30 0.94 8.80
CA LEU A 215 -2.66 0.39 8.73
C LEU A 215 -3.72 1.33 9.31
N GLY A 216 -3.33 2.45 9.93
CA GLY A 216 -4.26 3.37 10.60
C GLY A 216 -4.94 2.79 11.83
N LEU A 217 -4.33 1.77 12.44
CA LEU A 217 -4.84 1.09 13.64
C LEU A 217 -4.46 1.83 14.94
N GLU A 218 -3.94 3.06 14.84
CA GLU A 218 -3.54 3.84 16.01
C GLU A 218 -4.77 4.25 16.82
N THR A 219 -4.98 3.57 17.94
CA THR A 219 -5.65 4.15 19.09
C THR A 219 -4.65 5.10 19.74
N ILE A 220 -4.87 6.41 19.60
CA ILE A 220 -4.15 7.44 20.34
C ILE A 220 -4.41 7.16 21.83
N PRO A 221 -3.39 6.84 22.65
CA PRO A 221 -3.60 6.75 24.09
C PRO A 221 -3.72 8.19 24.60
N GLU A 222 -4.91 8.57 25.08
CA GLU A 222 -5.09 9.89 25.72
C GLU A 222 -4.33 10.03 27.04
N ASP A 223 -3.83 8.93 27.63
CA ASP A 223 -3.04 8.98 28.85
C ASP A 223 -1.86 8.02 28.75
N GLY A 224 -0.66 8.49 29.16
CA GLY A 224 0.65 7.84 29.00
C GLY A 224 0.87 6.51 29.76
N ALA A 225 -0.12 5.63 29.80
CA ALA A 225 0.04 4.23 30.13
C ALA A 225 0.56 3.47 28.92
N ASN A 226 1.57 2.61 29.11
CA ASN A 226 2.07 1.66 28.12
C ASN A 226 0.89 0.86 27.52
N THR A 227 0.38 1.25 26.37
CA THR A 227 -0.61 0.48 25.61
C THR A 227 0.11 -0.70 24.96
N GLU A 228 0.12 -1.82 25.67
CA GLU A 228 0.70 -3.10 25.24
C GLU A 228 -0.14 -3.84 24.17
N ALA A 229 -1.30 -3.31 23.79
CA ALA A 229 -2.19 -3.94 22.83
C ALA A 229 -1.98 -3.42 21.39
N VAL A 230 -0.72 -3.41 20.93
CA VAL A 230 -0.44 -3.23 19.49
C VAL A 230 -0.70 -4.56 18.79
N ALA A 231 -1.45 -4.51 17.69
CA ALA A 231 -1.81 -5.69 16.92
C ALA A 231 -0.57 -6.49 16.51
N ARG A 232 -0.56 -7.80 16.77
CA ARG A 232 0.65 -8.65 16.62
C ARG A 232 0.63 -9.40 15.30
N ALA A 233 1.71 -9.30 14.55
CA ALA A 233 1.85 -10.05 13.29
C ALA A 233 2.10 -11.54 13.56
N THR A 234 1.26 -12.40 13.00
CA THR A 234 1.38 -13.85 13.13
C THR A 234 1.96 -14.49 11.86
N LEU A 235 2.55 -15.68 11.96
CA LEU A 235 2.90 -16.45 10.76
C LEU A 235 1.62 -16.98 10.09
N PRO A 236 1.57 -17.00 8.74
CA PRO A 236 0.47 -17.61 8.02
C PRO A 236 0.46 -19.12 8.25
N THR A 237 -0.73 -19.69 8.26
CA THR A 237 -0.94 -21.13 8.42
C THR A 237 -0.56 -21.90 7.16
N ALA A 238 -0.23 -23.19 7.31
CA ALA A 238 0.08 -24.06 6.17
C ALA A 238 -1.05 -24.10 5.11
N ALA A 239 -2.31 -24.02 5.56
CA ALA A 239 -3.49 -23.98 4.69
C ALA A 239 -3.67 -22.64 3.97
N GLU A 240 -3.34 -21.50 4.60
CA GLU A 240 -3.29 -20.19 3.91
C GLU A 240 -2.22 -20.20 2.81
N LEU A 241 -1.03 -20.71 3.10
CA LEU A 241 0.06 -20.84 2.12
C LEU A 241 -0.33 -21.74 0.94
N GLU A 242 -1.08 -22.82 1.19
CA GLU A 242 -1.58 -23.71 0.13
C GLU A 242 -2.55 -23.02 -0.81
N ARG A 243 -3.51 -22.30 -0.25
CA ARG A 243 -4.50 -21.58 -1.05
C ARG A 243 -3.87 -20.50 -1.89
N VAL A 244 -2.87 -19.78 -1.38
CA VAL A 244 -2.11 -18.78 -2.18
C VAL A 244 -1.36 -19.45 -3.32
N GLN A 245 -0.71 -20.60 -3.09
CA GLN A 245 -0.02 -21.34 -4.14
C GLN A 245 -0.99 -21.79 -5.24
N GLU A 246 -2.10 -22.40 -4.85
CA GLU A 246 -3.12 -22.88 -5.78
C GLU A 246 -3.74 -21.75 -6.59
N ALA A 247 -4.03 -20.61 -5.94
CA ALA A 247 -4.51 -19.42 -6.62
C ALA A 247 -3.50 -18.93 -7.67
N LEU A 248 -2.21 -18.86 -7.32
CA LEU A 248 -1.16 -18.45 -8.25
C LEU A 248 -1.08 -19.39 -9.47
N GLN A 249 -1.16 -20.70 -9.25
CA GLN A 249 -1.09 -21.71 -10.32
C GLN A 249 -2.29 -21.66 -11.28
N ARG A 250 -3.47 -21.26 -10.80
CA ARG A 250 -4.69 -21.15 -11.61
C ARG A 250 -4.87 -19.77 -12.23
N SER A 251 -4.12 -18.77 -11.75
CA SER A 251 -4.29 -17.38 -12.19
C SER A 251 -3.85 -17.17 -13.63
N GLU A 252 -4.66 -16.43 -14.39
CA GLU A 252 -4.18 -15.80 -15.61
C GLU A 252 -3.38 -14.57 -15.21
N THR A 253 -2.07 -14.58 -15.51
CA THR A 253 -1.21 -13.46 -15.15
C THR A 253 -1.62 -12.22 -15.92
N ILE A 254 -2.15 -11.21 -15.22
CA ILE A 254 -2.43 -9.89 -15.79
C ILE A 254 -1.63 -8.87 -14.99
N SER A 255 -0.66 -8.23 -15.64
CA SER A 255 0.16 -7.20 -14.99
C SER A 255 -0.59 -5.86 -14.94
N PRO A 256 -0.87 -5.29 -13.75
CA PRO A 256 -1.49 -3.97 -13.64
C PRO A 256 -0.59 -2.88 -14.24
N ARG A 257 0.73 -3.06 -14.17
CA ARG A 257 1.70 -2.16 -14.79
C ARG A 257 1.62 -2.21 -16.32
N ALA A 258 1.43 -3.40 -16.90
CA ALA A 258 1.19 -3.52 -18.33
C ALA A 258 -0.14 -2.87 -18.74
N ALA A 259 -1.19 -3.01 -17.91
CA ALA A 259 -2.48 -2.38 -18.14
C ALA A 259 -2.38 -0.83 -18.14
N GLU A 260 -1.67 -0.23 -17.17
CA GLU A 260 -1.41 1.22 -17.16
C GLU A 260 -0.65 1.68 -18.41
N LEU A 261 0.38 0.93 -18.83
CA LEU A 261 1.15 1.27 -20.03
C LEU A 261 0.31 1.19 -21.31
N ARG A 262 -0.64 0.25 -21.40
CA ARG A 262 -1.61 0.19 -22.51
C ARG A 262 -2.58 1.38 -22.49
N ALA A 263 -3.15 1.69 -21.33
CA ALA A 263 -4.01 2.87 -21.17
C ALA A 263 -3.25 4.16 -21.53
N ARG A 264 -1.97 4.25 -21.17
CA ARG A 264 -1.11 5.37 -21.56
C ARG A 264 -0.87 5.43 -23.07
N ALA A 265 -0.67 4.29 -23.72
CA ALA A 265 -0.56 4.22 -25.17
C ALA A 265 -1.85 4.70 -25.86
N GLU A 266 -3.02 4.33 -25.32
CA GLU A 266 -4.33 4.78 -25.81
C GLU A 266 -4.54 6.28 -25.64
N ALA A 267 -4.22 6.85 -24.47
CA ALA A 267 -4.27 8.30 -24.22
C ALA A 267 -3.37 9.07 -25.20
N LEU A 268 -2.14 8.61 -25.41
CA LEU A 268 -1.21 9.21 -26.38
C LEU A 268 -1.72 9.12 -27.83
N ARG A 269 -2.39 8.01 -28.21
CA ARG A 269 -3.01 7.86 -29.54
C ARG A 269 -4.21 8.80 -29.70
N ALA A 270 -5.03 8.97 -28.67
CA ALA A 270 -6.16 9.90 -28.68
C ALA A 270 -5.66 11.35 -28.85
N GLN A 271 -4.63 11.75 -28.09
CA GLN A 271 -3.97 13.04 -28.24
C GLN A 271 -3.37 13.22 -29.65
N ALA A 272 -2.70 12.21 -30.20
CA ALA A 272 -2.18 12.26 -31.56
C ALA A 272 -3.31 12.48 -32.59
N ARG A 273 -4.47 11.81 -32.44
CA ARG A 273 -5.64 12.00 -33.30
C ARG A 273 -6.21 13.42 -33.19
N ALA A 274 -6.27 13.99 -31.98
CA ALA A 274 -6.66 15.38 -31.75
C ALA A 274 -5.74 16.35 -32.50
N GLN A 275 -4.43 16.21 -32.33
CA GLN A 275 -3.41 17.05 -32.99
C GLN A 275 -3.47 16.95 -34.53
N ARG A 276 -3.69 15.76 -35.11
CA ARG A 276 -3.86 15.62 -36.57
C ARG A 276 -5.09 16.35 -37.09
N ALA A 277 -6.16 16.38 -36.29
CA ALA A 277 -7.41 16.97 -36.72
C ALA A 277 -7.37 18.50 -36.79
N GLU A 278 -6.39 19.11 -36.13
CA GLU A 278 -6.15 20.54 -36.21
C GLU A 278 -5.75 21.06 -37.60
N ARG A 279 -5.49 20.16 -38.56
CA ARG A 279 -5.38 20.49 -39.98
C ARG A 279 -6.67 21.07 -40.57
N TRP A 280 -7.82 20.80 -39.96
CA TRP A 280 -9.11 21.34 -40.36
C TRP A 280 -9.30 22.74 -39.74
N PRO A 281 -9.88 23.69 -40.49
CA PRO A 281 -10.14 25.02 -39.95
C PRO A 281 -11.16 24.93 -38.81
N SER A 282 -10.97 25.74 -37.76
CA SER A 282 -12.02 25.97 -36.77
C SER A 282 -13.06 26.94 -37.32
N LEU A 283 -14.31 26.71 -36.96
CA LEU A 283 -15.44 27.54 -37.33
C LEU A 283 -15.88 28.39 -36.13
N ASN A 284 -15.99 29.69 -36.34
CA ASN A 284 -16.52 30.64 -35.37
C ASN A 284 -17.73 31.36 -35.96
N LEU A 285 -18.81 31.48 -35.19
CA LEU A 285 -19.98 32.25 -35.54
C LEU A 285 -20.02 33.51 -34.68
N ASN A 286 -19.93 34.68 -35.31
CA ASN A 286 -19.94 35.95 -34.62
C ASN A 286 -21.25 36.67 -34.90
N LEU A 287 -21.93 37.10 -33.84
CA LEU A 287 -23.14 37.91 -33.90
C LEU A 287 -22.88 39.20 -33.13
N GLY A 288 -22.94 40.34 -33.79
CA GLY A 288 -22.69 41.62 -33.13
C GLY A 288 -23.63 42.72 -33.56
N ALA A 289 -23.72 43.72 -32.71
CA ALA A 289 -24.37 44.99 -33.01
C ALA A 289 -23.41 46.12 -32.63
N GLU A 290 -23.14 47.00 -33.57
CA GLU A 290 -22.27 48.14 -33.40
C GLU A 290 -23.04 49.42 -33.71
N ARG A 291 -22.95 50.38 -32.79
CA ARG A 291 -23.40 51.72 -33.04
C ARG A 291 -22.24 52.48 -33.68
N GLU A 292 -22.38 52.79 -34.96
CA GLU A 292 -21.42 53.61 -35.71
C GLU A 292 -21.80 55.09 -35.54
N GLY A 293 -20.99 55.82 -34.76
CA GLY A 293 -21.23 57.23 -34.45
C GLY A 293 -22.58 57.56 -33.78
N SER A 294 -23.16 58.72 -34.08
CA SER A 294 -24.37 59.20 -33.38
C SER A 294 -25.69 58.61 -33.88
N GLU A 295 -25.74 58.00 -35.07
CA GLU A 295 -27.01 57.78 -35.78
C GLU A 295 -27.26 56.37 -36.34
N ALA A 296 -26.23 55.53 -36.56
CA ALA A 296 -26.40 54.23 -37.20
C ALA A 296 -26.19 53.06 -36.22
N LEU A 297 -27.17 52.15 -36.16
CA LEU A 297 -27.02 50.84 -35.52
C LEU A 297 -26.86 49.79 -36.62
N ALA A 298 -25.68 49.18 -36.71
CA ALA A 298 -25.39 48.09 -37.63
C ALA A 298 -25.41 46.77 -36.86
N ALA A 299 -26.15 45.77 -37.36
CA ALA A 299 -26.05 44.39 -36.90
C ALA A 299 -25.26 43.57 -37.91
N HIS A 300 -24.34 42.74 -37.44
CA HIS A 300 -23.53 41.88 -38.28
C HIS A 300 -23.58 40.42 -37.83
N LEU A 301 -23.57 39.52 -38.82
CA LEU A 301 -23.46 38.08 -38.66
C LEU A 301 -22.25 37.61 -39.49
N GLY A 302 -21.22 37.12 -38.81
CA GLY A 302 -19.98 36.67 -39.43
C GLY A 302 -19.74 35.18 -39.23
N LEU A 303 -19.20 34.52 -40.26
CA LEU A 303 -18.61 33.19 -40.16
C LEU A 303 -17.10 33.31 -40.33
N GLY A 304 -16.34 33.00 -39.28
CA GLY A 304 -14.88 33.00 -39.28
C GLY A 304 -14.32 31.59 -39.43
N PHE A 305 -13.26 31.45 -40.22
CA PHE A 305 -12.47 30.23 -40.31
C PHE A 305 -11.03 30.52 -39.91
N ALA A 306 -10.49 29.80 -38.94
CA ALA A 306 -9.08 29.90 -38.58
C ALA A 306 -8.32 28.63 -38.99
N PHE A 307 -7.25 28.79 -39.77
CA PHE A 307 -6.38 27.71 -40.21
C PHE A 307 -5.16 27.62 -39.30
N GLY A 308 -4.85 26.42 -38.79
CA GLY A 308 -3.63 26.17 -38.02
C GLY A 308 -2.40 25.97 -38.92
N SER A 309 -1.21 26.22 -38.37
CA SER A 309 0.06 25.84 -38.99
C SER A 309 0.24 24.31 -39.01
N GLY A 310 0.29 23.71 -40.20
CA GLY A 310 0.18 22.25 -40.34
C GLY A 310 1.47 21.43 -40.16
N ALA A 311 2.67 22.03 -40.19
CA ALA A 311 3.94 21.29 -40.14
C ALA A 311 4.34 20.91 -38.70
N GLU A 312 4.25 21.85 -37.78
CA GLU A 312 4.55 21.65 -36.34
C GLU A 312 3.60 20.63 -35.71
N ARG A 313 2.29 20.76 -35.98
CA ARG A 313 1.25 19.84 -35.48
C ARG A 313 1.42 18.40 -36.00
N ARG A 314 1.89 18.24 -37.23
CA ARG A 314 2.27 16.92 -37.79
C ARG A 314 3.43 16.31 -37.02
N ALA A 315 4.51 17.07 -36.82
CA ALA A 315 5.66 16.60 -36.06
C ALA A 315 5.28 16.22 -34.61
N LEU A 316 4.42 17.01 -33.96
CA LEU A 316 3.90 16.69 -32.63
C LEU A 316 3.06 15.40 -32.63
N SER A 317 2.16 15.25 -33.59
CA SER A 317 1.37 14.01 -33.72
C SER A 317 2.25 12.78 -33.95
N ASP A 318 3.29 12.89 -34.77
CA ASP A 318 4.19 11.77 -35.06
C ASP A 318 5.01 11.41 -33.81
N ALA A 319 5.44 12.41 -33.03
CA ALA A 319 6.10 12.20 -31.75
C ALA A 319 5.17 11.49 -30.73
N LEU A 320 3.91 11.89 -30.62
CA LEU A 320 2.91 11.25 -29.75
C LEU A 320 2.63 9.80 -30.19
N GLN A 321 2.55 9.55 -31.49
CA GLN A 321 2.37 8.21 -32.04
C GLN A 321 3.57 7.30 -31.70
N ALA A 322 4.80 7.79 -31.89
CA ALA A 322 6.01 7.05 -31.52
C ALA A 322 6.09 6.79 -30.01
N ALA A 323 5.66 7.74 -29.18
CA ALA A 323 5.56 7.55 -27.74
C ALA A 323 4.52 6.48 -27.36
N ALA A 324 3.39 6.42 -28.05
CA ALA A 324 2.38 5.38 -27.85
C ALA A 324 2.89 3.99 -28.23
N GLU A 325 3.59 3.87 -29.36
CA GLU A 325 4.22 2.61 -29.80
C GLU A 325 5.28 2.12 -28.80
N ARG A 326 6.05 3.04 -28.24
CA ARG A 326 7.00 2.74 -27.15
C ARG A 326 6.26 2.25 -25.90
N ALA A 327 5.19 2.92 -25.50
CA ALA A 327 4.39 2.51 -24.33
C ALA A 327 3.78 1.11 -24.51
N GLU A 328 3.26 0.79 -25.70
CA GLU A 328 2.75 -0.54 -26.05
C GLU A 328 3.84 -1.61 -25.97
N THR A 329 5.02 -1.32 -26.53
CA THR A 329 6.16 -2.25 -26.51
C THR A 329 6.61 -2.53 -25.07
N LEU A 330 6.63 -1.49 -24.22
CA LEU A 330 6.92 -1.64 -22.79
C LEU A 330 5.82 -2.46 -22.09
N ALA A 331 4.55 -2.27 -22.42
CA ALA A 331 3.46 -3.03 -21.84
C ALA A 331 3.60 -4.54 -22.15
N GLN A 332 3.93 -4.89 -23.40
CA GLN A 332 4.18 -6.28 -23.80
C GLN A 332 5.37 -6.89 -23.06
N ALA A 333 6.47 -6.12 -22.91
CA ALA A 333 7.63 -6.57 -22.16
C ALA A 333 7.32 -6.78 -20.66
N GLU A 334 6.56 -5.87 -20.05
CA GLU A 334 6.12 -6.00 -18.64
C GLU A 334 5.17 -7.18 -18.43
N GLN A 335 4.28 -7.44 -19.39
CA GLN A 335 3.39 -8.60 -19.35
C GLN A 335 4.19 -9.92 -19.41
N ALA A 336 5.12 -10.04 -20.37
CA ALA A 336 5.98 -11.23 -20.47
C ALA A 336 6.87 -11.43 -19.24
N ARG A 337 7.34 -10.34 -18.62
CA ARG A 337 8.07 -10.38 -17.34
C ARG A 337 7.19 -10.90 -16.21
N ALA A 338 5.95 -10.42 -16.10
CA ALA A 338 5.01 -10.89 -15.09
C ALA A 338 4.71 -12.38 -15.23
N GLU A 339 4.52 -12.88 -16.46
CA GLU A 339 4.29 -14.31 -16.74
C GLU A 339 5.50 -15.18 -16.39
N ALA A 340 6.71 -14.69 -16.66
CA ALA A 340 7.94 -15.37 -16.27
C ALA A 340 8.12 -15.38 -14.74
N ARG A 341 7.84 -14.25 -14.07
CA ARG A 341 7.87 -14.14 -12.61
C ARG A 341 6.86 -15.06 -11.96
N THR A 342 5.62 -15.12 -12.46
CA THR A 342 4.57 -16.01 -11.96
C THR A 342 5.01 -17.48 -11.93
N ARG A 343 5.58 -17.96 -13.04
CA ARG A 343 6.11 -19.33 -13.10
C ARG A 343 7.26 -19.55 -12.12
N ALA A 344 8.22 -18.63 -12.08
CA ALA A 344 9.37 -18.73 -11.19
C ALA A 344 8.97 -18.70 -9.70
N THR A 345 8.04 -17.81 -9.32
CA THR A 345 7.52 -17.70 -7.94
C THR A 345 6.70 -18.92 -7.57
N ALA A 346 5.87 -19.47 -8.46
CA ALA A 346 5.13 -20.70 -8.20
C ALA A 346 6.07 -21.89 -7.93
N ASP A 347 7.11 -22.07 -8.74
CA ASP A 347 8.11 -23.13 -8.55
C ASP A 347 8.94 -22.93 -7.27
N LEU A 348 9.29 -21.68 -6.95
CA LEU A 348 10.00 -21.34 -5.72
C LEU A 348 9.15 -21.66 -4.49
N LEU A 349 7.88 -21.25 -4.49
CA LEU A 349 6.97 -21.44 -3.37
C LEU A 349 6.70 -22.93 -3.11
N ALA A 350 6.54 -23.73 -4.17
CA ALA A 350 6.43 -25.19 -4.05
C ALA A 350 7.65 -25.80 -3.35
N ARG A 351 8.87 -25.44 -3.78
CA ARG A 351 10.12 -25.94 -3.18
C ARG A 351 10.30 -25.50 -1.73
N LEU A 352 10.04 -24.22 -1.43
CA LEU A 352 10.15 -23.70 -0.06
C LEU A 352 9.15 -24.37 0.88
N ARG A 353 7.93 -24.65 0.42
CA ARG A 353 6.93 -25.38 1.22
C ARG A 353 7.32 -26.83 1.48
N GLU A 354 7.85 -27.52 0.47
CA GLU A 354 8.37 -28.88 0.65
C GLU A 354 9.51 -28.91 1.68
N HIS A 355 10.46 -27.98 1.58
CA HIS A 355 11.55 -27.84 2.55
C HIS A 355 11.03 -27.49 3.95
N HIS A 356 10.07 -26.58 4.05
CA HIS A 356 9.46 -26.22 5.34
C HIS A 356 8.78 -27.41 5.99
N ARG A 357 8.02 -28.18 5.21
CA ARG A 357 7.34 -29.39 5.69
C ARG A 357 8.34 -30.44 6.17
N HIS A 358 9.39 -30.72 5.40
CA HIS A 358 10.44 -31.65 5.83
C HIS A 358 11.12 -31.18 7.13
N TRP A 359 11.33 -29.87 7.27
CA TRP A 359 11.89 -29.30 8.49
C TRP A 359 10.97 -29.48 9.70
N GLU A 360 9.68 -29.19 9.55
CA GLU A 360 8.67 -29.32 10.62
C GLU A 360 8.39 -30.79 11.00
N ASP A 361 8.26 -31.68 10.02
CA ASP A 361 7.85 -33.07 10.22
C ASP A 361 9.01 -33.96 10.70
N GLU A 362 10.25 -33.71 10.25
CA GLU A 362 11.37 -34.62 10.49
C GLU A 362 12.50 -33.99 11.32
N LEU A 363 13.02 -32.84 10.90
CA LEU A 363 14.25 -32.28 11.47
C LEU A 363 14.00 -31.65 12.85
N LEU A 364 12.99 -30.80 12.98
CA LEU A 364 12.71 -30.12 14.24
C LEU A 364 12.41 -31.09 15.39
N PRO A 365 11.51 -32.11 15.25
CA PRO A 365 11.26 -33.06 16.32
C PRO A 365 12.52 -33.83 16.75
N ARG A 366 13.37 -34.20 15.79
CA ARG A 366 14.64 -34.88 16.06
C ARG A 366 15.61 -33.99 16.84
N HIS A 367 15.74 -32.73 16.44
CA HIS A 367 16.55 -31.72 17.13
C HIS A 367 16.06 -31.46 18.56
N LEU A 368 14.74 -31.33 18.76
CA LEU A 368 14.13 -31.18 20.08
C LEU A 368 14.38 -32.40 20.97
N ALA A 369 14.15 -33.60 20.46
CA ALA A 369 14.38 -34.84 21.19
C ALA A 369 15.86 -35.04 21.55
N MET A 370 16.78 -34.60 20.69
CA MET A 370 18.21 -34.63 20.96
C MET A 370 18.55 -33.65 22.09
N ARG A 371 18.10 -32.39 22.03
CA ARG A 371 18.31 -31.40 23.09
C ARG A 371 17.87 -31.92 24.47
N GLU A 372 16.65 -32.46 24.58
CA GLU A 372 16.14 -32.99 25.85
C GLU A 372 17.01 -34.13 26.41
N ARG A 373 17.51 -35.04 25.56
CA ARG A 373 18.39 -36.14 26.00
C ARG A 373 19.73 -35.64 26.53
N TYR A 374 20.32 -34.63 25.88
CA TYR A 374 21.60 -34.07 26.31
C TYR A 374 21.47 -33.25 27.59
N LEU A 375 20.36 -32.50 27.75
CA LEU A 375 20.04 -31.81 29.00
C LEU A 375 19.88 -32.81 30.15
N ALA A 376 19.13 -33.88 29.95
CA ALA A 376 18.97 -34.92 30.98
C ALA A 376 20.30 -35.60 31.34
N ALA A 377 21.16 -35.86 30.34
CA ALA A 377 22.48 -36.44 30.58
C ALA A 377 23.43 -35.50 31.34
N TYR A 378 23.31 -34.18 31.13
CA TYR A 378 24.03 -33.18 31.91
C TYR A 378 23.58 -33.11 33.35
N GLU A 379 22.26 -33.06 33.56
CA GLU A 379 21.64 -33.03 34.88
C GLU A 379 22.04 -34.28 35.69
N ALA A 380 22.19 -35.43 35.01
CA ALA A 380 22.70 -36.66 35.61
C ALA A 380 24.23 -36.71 35.80
N GLY A 381 24.96 -35.66 35.41
CA GLY A 381 26.42 -35.60 35.50
C GLY A 381 27.18 -36.49 34.50
N ALA A 382 26.48 -37.08 33.53
CA ALA A 382 27.07 -37.97 32.52
C ALA A 382 27.80 -37.22 31.39
N LEU A 383 27.49 -35.93 31.21
CA LEU A 383 28.12 -35.06 30.22
C LEU A 383 28.67 -33.77 30.87
N PRO A 384 29.78 -33.21 30.35
CA PRO A 384 30.29 -31.91 30.78
C PRO A 384 29.57 -30.74 30.06
N LEU A 385 29.53 -29.55 30.68
CA LEU A 385 28.81 -28.38 30.14
C LEU A 385 29.27 -27.97 28.74
N ASN A 386 30.56 -28.08 28.42
CA ASN A 386 31.12 -27.69 27.12
C ASN A 386 30.51 -28.48 25.95
N GLU A 387 30.16 -29.75 26.17
CA GLU A 387 29.51 -30.56 25.13
C GLU A 387 28.09 -30.07 24.83
N ILE A 388 27.34 -29.68 25.86
CA ILE A 388 25.99 -29.10 25.68
C ILE A 388 26.07 -27.74 25.03
N LEU A 389 27.00 -26.88 25.44
CA LEU A 389 27.17 -25.56 24.82
C LEU A 389 27.53 -25.67 23.34
N THR A 390 28.26 -26.72 22.95
CA THR A 390 28.55 -27.03 21.55
C THR A 390 27.28 -27.45 20.81
N LEU A 391 26.50 -28.37 21.39
CA LEU A 391 25.23 -28.81 20.81
C LEU A 391 24.21 -27.66 20.69
N GLU A 392 24.06 -26.84 21.72
CA GLU A 392 23.17 -25.67 21.73
C GLU A 392 23.56 -24.65 20.66
N ARG A 393 24.86 -24.54 20.34
CA ARG A 393 25.31 -23.74 19.21
C ARG A 393 24.85 -24.32 17.88
N GLU A 394 25.05 -25.61 17.64
CA GLU A 394 24.59 -26.28 16.40
C GLU A 394 23.07 -26.18 16.25
N LEU A 395 22.34 -26.35 17.35
CA LEU A 395 20.89 -26.22 17.40
C LEU A 395 20.45 -24.78 17.11
N SER A 396 21.16 -23.79 17.66
CA SER A 396 20.90 -22.38 17.38
C SER A 396 21.13 -22.05 15.91
N GLU A 397 22.18 -22.60 15.30
CA GLU A 397 22.46 -22.45 13.86
C GLU A 397 21.33 -23.09 13.01
N ALA A 398 20.80 -24.25 13.43
CA ALA A 398 19.66 -24.89 12.77
C ALA A 398 18.35 -24.08 12.91
N GLU A 399 18.04 -23.58 14.11
CA GLU A 399 16.88 -22.72 14.36
C GLU A 399 16.98 -21.38 13.60
N ASP A 400 18.19 -20.82 13.46
CA ASP A 400 18.42 -19.62 12.65
C ASP A 400 18.20 -19.91 11.15
N ALA A 401 18.61 -21.09 10.66
CA ALA A 401 18.31 -21.55 9.30
C ALA A 401 16.80 -21.75 9.07
N GLN A 402 16.08 -22.29 10.05
CA GLN A 402 14.61 -22.39 10.01
C GLN A 402 13.97 -21.00 9.92
N ALA A 403 14.43 -20.06 10.75
CA ALA A 403 13.91 -18.69 10.72
C ALA A 403 14.22 -17.96 9.41
N ALA A 404 15.29 -18.33 8.70
CA ALA A 404 15.57 -17.86 7.34
C ALA A 404 14.60 -18.49 6.32
N LEU A 405 14.36 -19.80 6.40
CA LEU A 405 13.40 -20.50 5.54
C LEU A 405 11.98 -19.92 5.67
N VAL A 406 11.54 -19.63 6.89
CA VAL A 406 10.24 -18.97 7.14
C VAL A 406 10.21 -17.57 6.53
N ALA A 407 11.30 -16.81 6.62
CA ALA A 407 11.39 -15.48 6.01
C ALA A 407 11.30 -15.54 4.48
N ASP A 408 11.98 -16.52 3.88
CA ASP A 408 11.95 -16.76 2.43
C ASP A 408 10.56 -17.20 1.97
N LEU A 409 9.90 -18.08 2.73
CA LEU A 409 8.53 -18.52 2.48
C LEU A 409 7.54 -17.36 2.54
N LEU A 410 7.63 -16.51 3.57
CA LEU A 410 6.83 -15.29 3.66
C LEU A 410 7.11 -14.34 2.49
N SER A 411 8.37 -14.17 2.11
CA SER A 411 8.76 -13.33 0.98
C SER A 411 8.14 -13.82 -0.33
N ALA A 412 8.29 -15.11 -0.63
CA ALA A 412 7.70 -15.73 -1.82
C ALA A 412 6.16 -15.66 -1.79
N THR A 413 5.54 -15.79 -0.61
CA THR A 413 4.09 -15.66 -0.45
C THR A 413 3.61 -14.23 -0.71
N THR A 414 4.33 -13.22 -0.21
CA THR A 414 3.99 -11.81 -0.50
C THR A 414 4.18 -11.47 -1.98
N GLU A 415 5.19 -12.05 -2.64
CA GLU A 415 5.38 -11.89 -4.09
C GLU A 415 4.27 -12.60 -4.89
N ALA A 416 3.87 -13.81 -4.47
CA ALA A 416 2.73 -14.51 -5.06
C ALA A 416 1.45 -13.69 -4.95
N LEU A 417 1.19 -13.07 -3.79
CA LEU A 417 0.06 -12.18 -3.61
C LEU A 417 0.15 -10.92 -4.48
N GLU A 418 1.34 -10.33 -4.66
CA GLU A 418 1.52 -9.20 -5.59
C GLU A 418 1.14 -9.60 -7.03
N LEU A 419 1.54 -10.78 -7.47
CA LEU A 419 1.22 -11.31 -8.80
C LEU A 419 -0.27 -11.67 -8.96
N LEU A 420 -0.96 -11.89 -7.84
CA LEU A 420 -2.41 -12.06 -7.75
C LEU A 420 -3.14 -10.72 -7.54
N ASN A 421 -2.47 -9.57 -7.70
CA ASN A 421 -3.03 -8.24 -7.46
C ASN A 421 -3.67 -8.11 -6.07
N PHE A 422 -3.03 -8.72 -5.07
CA PHE A 422 -3.46 -8.84 -3.68
C PHE A 422 -4.89 -9.36 -3.51
N HIS A 423 -5.38 -10.17 -4.45
CA HIS A 423 -6.59 -10.96 -4.24
C HIS A 423 -6.23 -12.15 -3.35
N HIS A 424 -6.58 -12.05 -2.07
CA HIS A 424 -6.45 -13.17 -1.15
C HIS A 424 -7.64 -14.12 -1.35
N PRO A 425 -7.45 -15.44 -1.46
CA PRO A 425 -8.55 -16.39 -1.68
C PRO A 425 -9.59 -16.41 -0.54
N ASP A 426 -9.22 -15.89 0.63
CA ASP A 426 -10.10 -15.76 1.80
C ASP A 426 -10.63 -14.34 2.03
N ALA A 427 -10.19 -13.37 1.24
CA ALA A 427 -10.73 -12.02 1.30
C ALA A 427 -11.87 -11.92 0.26
N PRO A 428 -12.98 -11.23 0.58
CA PRO A 428 -13.98 -10.91 -0.42
C PRO A 428 -13.33 -10.17 -1.60
N GLY A 429 -13.90 -10.33 -2.79
CA GLY A 429 -13.46 -9.60 -3.98
C GLY A 429 -13.48 -8.08 -3.72
N ALA A 430 -12.70 -7.32 -4.48
CA ALA A 430 -12.58 -5.86 -4.29
C ALA A 430 -13.93 -5.12 -4.27
N GLU A 431 -14.99 -5.71 -4.82
CA GLU A 431 -16.35 -5.17 -4.86
C GLU A 431 -17.14 -5.28 -3.54
N GLU A 432 -16.66 -6.03 -2.55
CA GLU A 432 -17.39 -6.34 -1.30
C GLU A 432 -16.75 -5.78 -0.02
N VAL A 433 -15.59 -5.13 -0.10
CA VAL A 433 -14.94 -4.52 1.07
C VAL A 433 -15.63 -3.20 1.42
N ILE A 434 -16.66 -3.27 2.26
CA ILE A 434 -17.19 -2.10 2.96
C ILE A 434 -16.20 -1.75 4.06
N CYS A 435 -15.43 -0.68 3.87
CA CYS A 435 -14.58 -0.13 4.92
C CYS A 435 -15.48 0.47 6.02
N GLU A 436 -15.91 -0.34 6.99
CA GLU A 436 -16.47 0.16 8.24
C GLU A 436 -15.33 0.85 9.02
N ARG A 437 -15.42 2.17 9.17
CA ARG A 437 -14.55 2.93 10.06
C ARG A 437 -15.06 2.90 11.48
#